data_AF-A0AAW7YWW9-F1
#
_entry.id   AF-A0AAW7YWW9-F1
#
_cell.length_a   1.000
_cell.length_b   1.000
_cell.length_c   1.000
_cell.angle_alpha   90.00
_cell.angle_beta   90.00
_cell.angle_gamma   90.00
#
_symmetry.space_group_name_H-M   'P 1'
#
loop_
_entity.id
_entity.type
_entity.pdbx_description
1 polymer ?
#
loop_
_entity_poly.entity_id
_entity_poly.type
_entity_poly.pdbx_seq_one_letter_code
_entity_poly.pdbx_strand_id
1 'polypeptide(L)' 'MAVVAVGFLCCIALFAIFGGLFARYSIEEIDWSLLGKVNEEGGPSLSNGHWFGVDELGRDLYARVVQG' A
#
# COMPACT_ATOMS: atom_id res chain seq x y z
N MET A 1 -6.80 -16.33 25.09
CA MET A 1 -7.10 -16.13 23.66
C MET A 1 -7.83 -14.82 23.34
N ALA A 2 -8.71 -14.30 24.20
CA ALA A 2 -9.39 -13.02 23.96
C ALA A 2 -8.45 -11.79 23.89
N VAL A 3 -7.45 -11.70 24.78
CA VAL A 3 -6.49 -10.59 24.81
C VAL A 3 -5.67 -10.50 23.52
N VAL A 4 -5.32 -11.65 22.92
CA VAL A 4 -4.59 -11.70 21.64
C VAL A 4 -5.45 -11.17 20.51
N ALA A 5 -6.73 -11.58 20.44
CA ALA A 5 -7.66 -11.09 19.42
C ALA A 5 -7.90 -9.58 19.52
N VAL A 6 -8.09 -9.06 20.74
CA VAL A 6 -8.22 -7.61 20.97
C VAL A 6 -6.94 -6.88 20.56
N GLY A 7 -5.77 -7.43 20.87
CA GLY A 7 -4.48 -6.88 20.43
C GLY A 7 -4.37 -6.77 18.91
N PHE A 8 -4.75 -7.82 18.17
CA PHE A 8 -4.78 -7.77 16.70
C PHE A 8 -5.75 -6.73 16.15
N LEU A 9 -6.96 -6.63 16.73
CA LEU A 9 -7.92 -5.60 16.33
C LEU A 9 -7.39 -4.19 16.57
N CYS A 10 -6.71 -3.96 17.69
CA CYS A 10 -6.04 -2.68 17.95
C CYS A 10 -4.96 -2.40 16.90
N CYS A 11 -4.14 -3.38 16.51
CA CYS A 11 -3.15 -3.20 15.45
C CYS A 11 -3.79 -2.84 14.10
N ILE A 12 -4.88 -3.49 13.73
CA ILE A 12 -5.63 -3.19 12.49
C ILE A 12 -6.24 -1.79 12.56
N ALA A 13 -6.82 -1.41 13.70
CA ALA A 13 -7.37 -0.08 13.90
C ALA A 13 -6.30 1.02 13.79
N LEU A 14 -5.14 0.80 14.41
CA LEU A 14 -3.99 1.70 14.27
C LEU A 14 -3.51 1.79 12.83
N PHE A 15 -3.43 0.65 12.12
CA PHE A 15 -3.07 0.64 10.71
C PHE A 15 -4.07 1.41 9.84
N ALA A 16 -5.37 1.27 10.08
CA ALA A 16 -6.39 2.00 9.32
C ALA A 16 -6.34 3.51 9.58
N ILE A 17 -6.07 3.94 10.82
CA ILE A 17 -6.02 5.37 11.18
C ILE A 17 -4.72 6.02 10.70
N PHE A 18 -3.58 5.35 10.89
CA PHE A 18 -2.25 5.93 10.66
C PHE A 18 -1.59 5.48 9.35
N GLY A 19 -2.12 4.45 8.68
CA GLY A 19 -1.56 3.94 7.44
C GLY A 19 -1.44 5.02 6.36
N GLY A 20 -2.38 5.98 6.35
CA GLY A 20 -2.37 7.07 5.36
C GLY A 20 -1.11 7.94 5.43
N LEU A 21 -0.49 8.06 6.61
CA LEU A 21 0.74 8.83 6.81
C LEU A 21 1.97 8.17 6.17
N PHE A 22 1.91 6.86 5.92
CA PHE A 22 2.99 6.10 5.29
C PHE A 22 2.76 5.91 3.78
N ALA A 23 1.62 6.35 3.25
CA ALA A 23 1.34 6.31 1.83
C ALA A 23 2.22 7.35 1.13
N ARG A 24 3.18 6.87 0.33
CA ARG A 24 4.13 7.73 -0.38
C ARG A 24 3.55 8.33 -1.66
N TYR A 25 2.55 7.65 -2.23
CA TYR A 25 1.86 8.00 -3.45
C TYR A 25 0.39 8.28 -3.16
N SER A 26 -0.22 9.16 -3.96
CA SER A 26 -1.67 9.40 -3.88
C SER A 26 -2.46 8.22 -4.47
N ILE A 27 -3.68 7.99 -3.98
CA ILE A 27 -4.57 6.93 -4.49
C ILE A 27 -4.94 7.10 -5.97
N GLU A 28 -4.92 8.34 -6.48
CA GLU A 28 -5.23 8.69 -7.87
C GLU A 28 -3.98 8.85 -8.74
N GLU A 29 -2.79 8.79 -8.14
CA GLU A 29 -1.53 8.95 -8.86
C GLU A 29 -1.16 7.68 -9.62
N ILE A 30 -0.82 7.87 -10.89
CA ILE A 30 -0.35 6.81 -11.79
C ILE A 30 1.15 6.99 -11.98
N ASP A 31 1.93 5.98 -11.62
CA ASP A 31 3.35 5.95 -11.95
C ASP A 31 3.56 5.49 -13.40
N TRP A 32 3.69 6.50 -14.27
CA TRP A 32 3.97 6.30 -15.70
C TRP A 32 5.33 5.65 -15.99
N SER A 33 6.27 5.68 -15.04
CA SER A 33 7.59 5.06 -15.22
C SER A 33 7.55 3.54 -15.10
N LEU A 34 6.59 3.03 -14.31
CA LEU A 34 6.33 1.60 -14.13
C LEU A 34 5.27 1.07 -15.09
N LEU A 35 4.49 1.96 -15.71
CA LEU A 35 3.50 1.60 -16.73
C LEU A 35 4.19 0.91 -17.92
N GLY A 36 3.91 -0.38 -18.11
CA GLY A 36 4.55 -1.23 -19.12
C GLY A 36 5.73 -2.07 -18.61
N LYS A 37 6.23 -1.81 -17.40
CA LYS A 37 7.22 -2.62 -16.68
C LYS A 37 6.65 -3.30 -15.44
N VAL A 38 5.33 -3.28 -15.25
CA VAL A 38 4.65 -3.81 -14.06
C VAL A 38 5.06 -5.26 -13.74
N ASN A 39 5.25 -6.10 -14.77
CA ASN A 39 5.67 -7.50 -14.59
C ASN A 39 7.11 -7.67 -14.06
N GLU A 40 7.99 -6.69 -14.28
CA GLU A 40 9.41 -6.77 -13.91
C GLU A 40 9.72 -5.92 -12.67
N GLU A 41 9.16 -4.73 -12.59
CA GLU A 41 9.48 -3.70 -11.58
C GLU A 41 8.27 -3.25 -10.75
N GLY A 42 7.06 -3.75 -11.04
CA GLY A 42 5.81 -3.38 -10.36
C GLY A 42 5.51 -4.13 -9.06
N GLY A 43 6.39 -5.04 -8.63
CA GLY A 43 6.26 -5.75 -7.37
C GLY A 43 6.45 -4.87 -6.11
N PRO A 44 6.18 -5.42 -4.92
CA PRO A 44 6.41 -4.72 -3.66
C PRO A 44 7.90 -4.38 -3.49
N SER A 45 8.20 -3.08 -3.36
CA SER A 45 9.58 -2.61 -3.27
C SER A 45 9.69 -1.38 -2.38
N LEU A 46 10.73 -1.39 -1.54
CA LEU A 46 11.10 -0.23 -0.73
C LEU A 46 11.89 0.81 -1.54
N SER A 47 12.50 0.39 -2.66
CA SER A 47 13.33 1.25 -3.51
C SER A 47 12.49 2.18 -4.36
N ASN A 48 11.38 1.68 -4.93
CA ASN A 48 10.44 2.49 -5.69
C ASN A 48 9.40 3.17 -4.77
N GLY A 49 9.30 2.75 -3.50
CA GLY A 49 8.34 3.33 -2.56
C GLY A 49 6.92 2.80 -2.73
N HIS A 50 6.71 1.75 -3.54
CA HIS A 50 5.45 1.01 -3.68
C HIS A 50 5.45 -0.19 -2.74
N TRP A 51 4.92 0.00 -1.52
CA TRP A 51 5.09 -0.97 -0.44
C TRP A 51 4.43 -2.31 -0.76
N PHE A 52 3.28 -2.26 -1.43
CA PHE A 52 2.54 -3.44 -1.89
C PHE A 52 2.68 -3.65 -3.40
N GLY A 53 3.46 -2.82 -4.09
CA GLY A 53 3.58 -2.80 -5.54
C GLY A 53 2.50 -1.93 -6.20
N VAL A 54 2.45 -2.03 -7.53
CA VAL A 54 1.49 -1.30 -8.37
C VAL A 54 0.57 -2.27 -9.10
N ASP A 55 -0.60 -1.79 -9.51
CA ASP A 55 -1.48 -2.55 -10.40
C ASP A 55 -1.06 -2.46 -11.88
N GLU A 56 -1.82 -3.11 -12.77
CA GLU A 56 -1.57 -3.10 -14.22
C GLU A 56 -1.55 -1.69 -14.84
N LEU A 57 -2.16 -0.71 -14.17
CA LEU A 57 -2.21 0.68 -14.57
C LEU A 57 -1.16 1.54 -13.85
N GLY A 58 -0.22 0.95 -13.11
CA GLY A 58 0.83 1.67 -12.40
C GLY A 58 0.35 2.43 -11.16
N ARG A 59 -0.82 2.09 -10.61
CA ARG A 59 -1.35 2.74 -9.40
C ARG A 59 -0.88 2.01 -8.15
N ASP A 60 -0.52 2.76 -7.12
CA ASP A 60 0.00 2.22 -5.87
C ASP A 60 -1.05 1.39 -5.11
N LEU A 61 -0.76 0.12 -4.85
CA LEU A 61 -1.68 -0.77 -4.16
C LEU A 61 -1.78 -0.44 -2.66
N TYR A 62 -0.72 0.09 -2.05
CA TYR A 62 -0.70 0.41 -0.63
C TYR A 62 -1.64 1.59 -0.31
N ALA A 63 -1.53 2.68 -1.06
CA ALA A 63 -2.40 3.84 -0.98
C ALA A 63 -3.87 3.44 -1.12
N ARG A 64 -4.18 2.54 -2.07
CA ARG A 64 -5.55 2.02 -2.27
C ARG A 64 -6.06 1.18 -1.11
N VAL A 65 -5.23 0.34 -0.51
CA VAL A 65 -5.63 -0.45 0.68
C VAL A 65 -5.92 0.43 1.89
N VAL A 66 -5.15 1.50 2.04
CA VAL A 66 -5.18 2.36 3.22
C VAL A 66 -6.23 3.48 3.12
N GLN A 67 -6.43 4.03 1.92
CA GLN A 67 -7.30 5.20 1.71
C GLN A 67 -8.70 4.84 1.17
N GLY A 68 -8.88 3.61 0.63
CA GLY A 68 -10.17 3.09 0.16
C GLY A 68 -10.40 3.25 -1.34
#